data_AF-A0A445ELN3-F1
#
_entry.id   AF-A0A445ELN3-F1
#
_cell.length_a   1.000
_cell.length_b   1.000
_cell.length_c   1.000
_cell.angle_alpha   90.00
_cell.angle_beta   90.00
_cell.angle_gamma   90.00
#
_symmetry.space_group_name_H-M   'P 1'
#
loop_
_entity.id
_entity.type
_entity.pdbx_description
1 polymer ?
#
loop_
_entity_poly.entity_id
_entity_poly.type
_entity_poly.pdbx_seq_one_letter_code
_entity_poly.pdbx_strand_id
1 'polypeptide(L)'
;MEDFSSCCAGITFTNEMAMASPFSSLEHAITVSRDIWSHKLNVRSWLEAISGRSCSNEYLKTANEATELHEWETMYEEKFGYVFVTFVAGRTSKDILVELKTRFNNLHVVKLEIASKEELKYIEHAIRELLSKKSVQTTDEGDDNMSLEYSGEIIDDTLDGVDIDSEDDLDAITSGGYDISRNVELNKVSEEDNKTLYTQHREDDVHAAKKRFRSEQVAIIWR
;
A
#
# COMPACT_ATOMS: atom_id res chain seq x y z
N MET A 1 4.08 22.46 -9.81
CA MET A 1 4.56 21.22 -9.16
C MET A 1 3.33 20.46 -8.70
N GLU A 2 3.24 19.16 -9.00
CA GLU A 2 2.09 18.34 -8.60
C GLU A 2 2.08 18.14 -7.08
N ASP A 3 0.90 18.22 -6.47
CA ASP A 3 0.74 18.03 -5.03
C ASP A 3 0.31 16.58 -4.73
N PHE A 4 1.20 15.83 -4.07
CA PHE A 4 1.00 14.44 -3.68
C PHE A 4 0.53 14.28 -2.23
N SER A 5 0.19 15.36 -1.52
CA SER A 5 -0.30 15.33 -0.13
C SER A 5 -1.55 14.48 0.07
N SER A 6 -2.38 14.33 -0.97
CA SER A 6 -3.55 13.45 -0.95
C SER A 6 -3.20 11.96 -1.03
N CYS A 7 -2.02 11.61 -1.53
CA CYS A 7 -1.60 10.21 -1.72
C CYS A 7 -0.95 9.62 -0.47
N CYS A 8 -0.24 10.43 0.31
CA CYS A 8 0.53 10.00 1.46
C CYS A 8 0.64 11.13 2.49
N ALA A 9 0.48 10.80 3.77
CA ALA A 9 0.67 11.76 4.85
C ALA A 9 2.16 12.06 5.14
N GLY A 10 3.08 11.23 4.63
CA GLY A 10 4.52 11.39 4.86
C GLY A 10 5.12 12.50 4.01
N ILE A 11 5.56 13.59 4.67
CA ILE A 11 6.08 14.81 4.00
C ILE A 11 7.30 14.51 3.12
N THR A 12 8.19 13.61 3.56
CA THR A 12 9.36 13.24 2.75
C THR A 12 8.94 12.61 1.42
N PHE A 13 7.96 11.72 1.43
CA PHE A 13 7.47 11.06 0.22
C PHE A 13 6.85 12.07 -0.75
N THR A 14 5.98 12.94 -0.25
CA THR A 14 5.26 13.90 -1.08
C THR A 14 6.20 14.89 -1.74
N ASN A 15 7.22 15.38 -1.01
CA ASN A 15 8.27 16.24 -1.55
C ASN A 15 9.12 15.54 -2.63
N GLU A 16 9.55 14.30 -2.38
CA GLU A 16 10.35 13.54 -3.36
C GLU A 16 9.56 13.27 -4.65
N MET A 17 8.28 12.91 -4.54
CA MET A 17 7.39 12.73 -5.70
C MET A 17 7.19 14.04 -6.46
N ALA A 18 6.96 15.14 -5.74
CA ALA A 18 6.77 16.47 -6.33
C ALA A 18 8.02 16.94 -7.11
N MET A 19 9.21 16.64 -6.59
CA MET A 19 10.50 16.91 -7.23
C MET A 19 10.78 16.02 -8.45
N ALA A 20 10.25 14.80 -8.47
CA ALA A 20 10.39 13.88 -9.59
C ALA A 20 9.38 14.13 -10.73
N SER A 21 8.32 14.90 -10.47
CA SER A 21 7.35 15.33 -11.47
C SER A 21 7.97 16.37 -12.43
N PRO A 22 7.58 16.40 -13.73
CA PRO A 22 6.47 15.64 -14.31
C PRO A 22 6.85 14.20 -14.69
N PHE A 23 5.86 13.30 -14.64
CA PHE A 23 6.02 11.90 -15.05
C PHE A 23 5.65 11.68 -16.52
N SER A 24 6.40 10.84 -17.23
CA SER A 24 6.10 10.48 -18.63
C SER A 24 4.85 9.61 -18.80
N SER A 25 4.44 8.87 -17.76
CA SER A 25 3.24 8.03 -17.75
C SER A 25 2.82 7.69 -16.32
N LEU A 26 1.61 7.13 -16.17
CA LEU A 26 1.15 6.57 -14.89
C LEU A 26 2.10 5.49 -14.36
N GLU A 27 2.55 4.58 -15.21
CA GLU A 27 3.47 3.50 -14.80
C GLU A 27 4.86 4.05 -14.43
N HIS A 28 5.31 5.14 -15.06
CA HIS A 28 6.51 5.86 -14.62
C HIS A 28 6.33 6.44 -13.21
N ALA A 29 5.20 7.08 -12.91
CA ALA A 29 4.91 7.60 -11.57
C ALA A 29 4.87 6.50 -10.50
N ILE A 30 4.28 5.34 -10.81
CA ILE A 30 4.25 4.17 -9.90
C ILE A 30 5.65 3.57 -9.69
N THR A 31 6.48 3.54 -10.73
CA THR A 31 7.86 3.05 -10.62
C THR A 31 8.69 3.98 -9.74
N VAL A 32 8.58 5.29 -9.95
CA VAL A 32 9.26 6.30 -9.13
C VAL A 32 8.77 6.28 -7.69
N SER A 33 7.47 6.09 -7.44
CA SER A 33 6.94 6.02 -6.08
C SER A 33 7.51 4.82 -5.30
N ARG A 34 7.63 3.65 -5.95
CA ARG A 34 8.27 2.45 -5.37
C ARG A 34 9.75 2.68 -5.05
N ASP A 35 10.48 3.32 -5.96
CA ASP A 35 11.90 3.62 -5.75
C ASP A 35 12.11 4.59 -4.57
N ILE A 36 11.35 5.68 -4.53
CA ILE A 36 11.34 6.63 -3.40
C ILE A 36 11.03 5.88 -2.11
N TRP A 37 9.95 5.08 -2.09
CA TRP A 37 9.50 4.37 -0.89
C TRP A 37 10.53 3.37 -0.34
N SER A 38 11.26 2.69 -1.21
CA SER A 38 12.21 1.62 -0.84
C SER A 38 13.63 2.10 -0.58
N HIS A 39 14.10 3.13 -1.30
CA HIS A 39 15.50 3.56 -1.26
C HIS A 39 15.72 4.93 -0.62
N LYS A 40 14.72 5.82 -0.67
CA LYS A 40 14.86 7.19 -0.12
C LYS A 40 14.21 7.37 1.25
N LEU A 41 13.19 6.58 1.56
CA LEU A 41 12.50 6.65 2.83
C LEU A 41 13.19 5.78 3.88
N ASN A 42 13.30 6.32 5.09
CA ASN A 42 13.76 5.58 6.25
C ASN A 42 12.59 5.14 7.13
N VAL A 43 12.88 4.34 8.16
CA VAL A 43 11.91 3.82 9.14
C VAL A 43 11.05 4.93 9.74
N ARG A 44 11.61 6.11 10.02
CA ARG A 44 10.86 7.24 10.59
C ARG A 44 9.85 7.79 9.58
N SER A 45 10.26 7.96 8.31
CA SER A 45 9.35 8.42 7.25
C SER A 45 8.23 7.41 6.98
N TRP A 46 8.51 6.11 7.05
CA TRP A 46 7.45 5.09 6.97
C TRP A 46 6.45 5.19 8.12
N LEU A 47 6.93 5.33 9.36
CA LEU A 47 6.06 5.47 10.52
C LEU A 47 5.21 6.74 10.45
N GLU A 48 5.77 7.86 9.99
CA GLU A 48 5.02 9.10 9.79
C GLU A 48 3.88 8.93 8.78
N ALA A 49 4.16 8.30 7.63
CA ALA A 49 3.16 8.02 6.62
C ALA A 49 2.04 7.09 7.15
N ILE A 50 2.44 5.99 7.80
CA ILE A 50 1.53 4.99 8.40
C ILE A 50 0.64 5.64 9.46
N SER A 51 1.21 6.42 10.38
CA SER A 51 0.45 7.05 11.47
C SER A 51 -0.45 8.19 10.99
N GLY A 52 -0.08 8.86 9.89
CA GLY A 52 -0.88 9.92 9.30
C GLY A 52 -2.05 9.41 8.45
N ARG A 53 -2.12 8.10 8.18
CA ARG A 53 -3.21 7.53 7.39
C ARG A 53 -4.50 7.48 8.20
N SER A 54 -5.53 8.14 7.69
CA SER A 54 -6.89 7.97 8.20
C SER A 54 -7.43 6.60 7.77
N CYS A 55 -7.71 5.72 8.74
CA CYS A 55 -8.37 4.45 8.45
C CYS A 55 -9.80 4.70 7.94
N SER A 56 -10.12 4.19 6.74
CA SER A 56 -11.51 4.14 6.28
C SER A 56 -12.19 2.88 6.84
N ASN A 57 -13.29 3.07 7.56
CA ASN A 57 -14.10 2.00 8.15
C ASN A 57 -15.06 1.35 7.13
N GLU A 58 -14.87 1.58 5.83
CA GLU A 58 -15.74 1.09 4.75
C GLU A 58 -15.98 -0.43 4.73
N TYR A 59 -15.07 -1.21 5.32
CA TYR A 59 -15.18 -2.66 5.40
C TYR A 59 -16.10 -3.17 6.52
N LEU A 60 -16.55 -2.31 7.43
CA LEU A 60 -17.43 -2.68 8.55
C LEU A 60 -18.89 -2.74 8.09
N LYS A 61 -19.46 -3.95 8.07
CA LYS A 61 -20.86 -4.18 7.65
C LYS A 61 -21.85 -4.22 8.81
N THR A 62 -21.40 -4.58 10.00
CA THR A 62 -22.26 -4.74 11.19
C THR A 62 -21.61 -4.14 12.43
N ALA A 63 -22.44 -3.75 13.41
CA ALA A 63 -21.95 -3.18 14.67
C ALA A 63 -21.08 -4.18 15.47
N ASN A 64 -21.42 -5.47 15.46
CA ASN A 64 -20.63 -6.49 16.18
C ASN A 64 -19.26 -6.73 15.55
N GLU A 65 -19.17 -6.75 14.23
CA GLU A 65 -17.88 -6.85 13.52
C GLU A 65 -17.02 -5.60 13.78
N ALA A 66 -17.64 -4.42 13.84
CA ALA A 66 -16.96 -3.17 14.19
C ALA A 66 -16.38 -3.20 15.62
N THR A 67 -17.11 -3.71 16.60
CA THR A 67 -16.64 -3.76 17.99
C THR A 67 -15.45 -4.71 18.17
N GLU A 68 -15.52 -5.92 17.62
CA GLU A 68 -14.40 -6.88 17.77
C GLU A 68 -13.15 -6.36 17.07
N LEU A 69 -13.29 -5.82 15.86
CA LEU A 69 -12.16 -5.35 15.08
C LEU A 69 -11.47 -4.15 15.76
N HIS A 70 -12.24 -3.21 16.29
CA HIS A 70 -11.73 -2.08 17.07
C HIS A 70 -10.97 -2.51 18.34
N GLU A 71 -11.48 -3.52 19.07
CA GLU A 71 -10.77 -4.08 20.24
C GLU A 71 -9.40 -4.64 19.85
N TRP A 72 -9.33 -5.38 18.74
CA TRP A 72 -8.06 -5.93 18.25
C TRP A 72 -7.11 -4.87 17.71
N GLU A 73 -7.61 -3.82 17.05
CA GLU A 73 -6.81 -2.68 16.61
C GLU A 73 -6.20 -1.92 17.79
N THR A 74 -6.98 -1.72 18.86
CA THR A 74 -6.50 -1.10 20.10
C THR A 74 -5.38 -1.93 20.72
N MET A 75 -5.57 -3.25 20.86
CA MET A 75 -4.52 -4.15 21.36
C MET A 75 -3.27 -4.15 20.46
N TYR A 76 -3.46 -4.05 19.15
CA TYR A 76 -2.36 -3.98 18.19
C TYR A 76 -1.53 -2.70 18.42
N GLU A 77 -2.17 -1.54 18.50
CA GLU A 77 -1.49 -0.27 18.73
C GLU A 77 -0.78 -0.25 20.08
N GLU A 78 -1.41 -0.73 21.16
CA GLU A 78 -0.77 -0.85 22.48
C GLU A 78 0.48 -1.73 22.45
N LYS A 79 0.44 -2.83 21.68
CA LYS A 79 1.55 -3.78 21.59
C LYS A 79 2.70 -3.28 20.71
N PHE A 80 2.39 -2.62 19.59
CA PHE A 80 3.39 -2.30 18.57
C PHE A 80 3.76 -0.82 18.51
N GLY A 81 2.97 0.09 19.09
CA GLY A 81 3.22 1.52 19.13
C GLY A 81 2.88 2.28 17.85
N TYR A 82 2.11 1.67 16.95
CA TYR A 82 1.56 2.28 15.74
C TYR A 82 0.27 1.58 15.32
N VAL A 83 -0.56 2.31 14.58
CA VAL A 83 -1.87 1.83 14.11
C VAL A 83 -1.75 0.63 13.18
N PHE A 84 -2.78 -0.21 13.18
CA PHE A 84 -2.86 -1.32 12.23
C PHE A 84 -3.15 -0.80 10.82
N VAL A 85 -2.31 -1.17 9.85
CA VAL A 85 -2.50 -0.83 8.44
C VAL A 85 -2.57 -2.09 7.59
N THR A 86 -3.65 -2.21 6.82
CA THR A 86 -3.83 -3.21 5.78
C THR A 86 -4.62 -2.64 4.61
N PHE A 87 -4.27 -3.03 3.39
CA PHE A 87 -5.02 -2.61 2.20
C PHE A 87 -6.35 -3.35 2.10
N VAL A 88 -7.45 -2.61 2.25
CA VAL A 88 -8.80 -3.18 2.41
C VAL A 88 -9.57 -3.41 1.10
N ALA A 89 -9.11 -2.89 -0.04
CA ALA A 89 -9.88 -2.97 -1.28
C ALA A 89 -10.12 -4.44 -1.68
N GLY A 90 -11.39 -4.79 -1.88
CA GLY A 90 -11.82 -6.16 -2.23
C GLY A 90 -11.82 -7.15 -1.06
N ARG A 91 -11.59 -6.71 0.18
CA ARG A 91 -11.58 -7.59 1.38
C ARG A 91 -12.83 -7.41 2.23
N THR A 92 -13.19 -8.45 2.98
CA THR A 92 -14.26 -8.38 3.99
C THR A 92 -13.71 -8.07 5.38
N SER A 93 -14.56 -7.57 6.29
CA SER A 93 -14.25 -7.39 7.72
C SER A 93 -13.63 -8.66 8.34
N LYS A 94 -14.13 -9.84 7.96
CA LYS A 94 -13.61 -11.14 8.44
C LYS A 94 -12.20 -11.42 7.96
N ASP A 95 -11.89 -11.12 6.70
CA ASP A 95 -10.54 -11.30 6.14
C ASP A 95 -9.53 -10.40 6.87
N ILE A 96 -9.92 -9.15 7.10
CA ILE A 96 -9.13 -8.15 7.83
C ILE A 96 -8.88 -8.60 9.28
N LEU A 97 -9.92 -9.10 9.96
CA LEU A 97 -9.80 -9.59 11.34
C LEU A 97 -8.87 -10.82 11.45
N VAL A 98 -8.95 -11.75 10.50
CA VAL A 98 -8.05 -12.93 10.44
C VAL A 98 -6.62 -12.48 10.24
N GLU A 99 -6.38 -11.53 9.34
CA GLU A 99 -5.07 -10.95 9.11
C GLU A 99 -4.53 -10.22 10.34
N LEU A 100 -5.34 -9.39 10.98
CA LEU A 100 -4.99 -8.67 12.22
C LEU A 100 -4.56 -9.64 13.31
N LYS A 101 -5.34 -10.68 13.58
CA LYS A 101 -5.01 -11.72 14.57
C LYS A 101 -3.74 -12.50 14.21
N THR A 102 -3.56 -12.83 12.93
CA THR A 102 -2.35 -13.53 12.45
C THR A 102 -1.13 -12.64 12.65
N ARG A 103 -1.25 -11.38 12.27
CA ARG A 103 -0.21 -10.37 12.40
C ARG A 103 0.11 -10.12 13.88
N PHE A 104 -0.87 -10.12 14.78
CA PHE A 104 -0.63 -9.90 16.20
C PHE A 104 0.42 -10.85 16.81
N ASN A 105 0.64 -12.03 16.24
CA ASN A 105 1.63 -13.01 16.72
C ASN A 105 3.06 -12.83 16.17
N ASN A 106 3.32 -11.94 15.19
CA ASN A 106 4.66 -11.81 14.61
C ASN A 106 5.56 -10.83 15.40
N LEU A 107 6.87 -10.94 15.16
CA LEU A 107 7.90 -10.02 15.66
C LEU A 107 7.75 -8.60 15.08
N HIS A 108 8.17 -7.59 15.85
CA HIS A 108 7.98 -6.16 15.57
C HIS A 108 8.58 -5.70 14.24
N VAL A 109 9.79 -6.16 13.89
CA VAL A 109 10.47 -5.77 12.63
C VAL A 109 9.73 -6.28 11.40
N VAL A 110 9.28 -7.53 11.42
CA VAL A 110 8.50 -8.14 10.32
C VAL A 110 7.17 -7.41 10.14
N LYS A 111 6.64 -6.80 11.20
CA LYS A 111 5.38 -6.06 11.16
C LYS A 111 5.48 -4.73 10.47
N LEU A 112 6.52 -3.96 10.76
CA LEU A 112 6.70 -2.65 10.14
C LEU A 112 6.95 -2.81 8.63
N GLU A 113 7.73 -3.81 8.22
CA GLU A 113 7.95 -4.08 6.80
C GLU A 113 6.64 -4.45 6.09
N ILE A 114 5.79 -5.27 6.72
CA ILE A 114 4.47 -5.60 6.19
C ILE A 114 3.58 -4.34 6.13
N ALA A 115 3.53 -3.53 7.19
CA ALA A 115 2.75 -2.30 7.22
C ALA A 115 3.21 -1.31 6.15
N SER A 116 4.53 -1.18 5.95
CA SER A 116 5.14 -0.37 4.88
C SER A 116 4.70 -0.85 3.48
N LYS A 117 4.65 -2.17 3.24
CA LYS A 117 4.15 -2.73 1.98
C LYS A 117 2.65 -2.48 1.78
N GLU A 118 1.85 -2.55 2.83
CA GLU A 118 0.41 -2.22 2.74
C GLU A 118 0.19 -0.72 2.50
N GLU A 119 0.97 0.13 3.15
CA GLU A 119 0.94 1.58 2.99
C GLU A 119 1.20 1.98 1.53
N LEU A 120 2.19 1.34 0.91
CA LEU A 120 2.54 1.54 -0.50
C LEU A 120 1.40 1.18 -1.47
N LYS A 121 0.61 0.13 -1.21
CA LYS A 121 -0.51 -0.24 -2.09
C LYS A 121 -1.57 0.86 -2.19
N TYR A 122 -1.89 1.50 -1.08
CA TYR A 122 -2.78 2.66 -1.07
C TYR A 122 -2.16 3.88 -1.75
N ILE A 123 -0.86 4.13 -1.54
CA ILE A 123 -0.17 5.23 -2.24
C ILE A 123 -0.27 5.03 -3.75
N GLU A 124 0.00 3.81 -4.23
CA GLU A 124 -0.16 3.46 -5.64
C GLU A 124 -1.60 3.66 -6.12
N HIS A 125 -2.59 3.25 -5.32
CA HIS A 125 -4.00 3.47 -5.63
C HIS A 125 -4.35 4.95 -5.74
N ALA A 126 -3.91 5.78 -4.79
CA ALA A 126 -4.16 7.21 -4.78
C ALA A 126 -3.47 7.94 -5.95
N ILE A 127 -2.24 7.52 -6.32
CA ILE A 127 -1.54 8.04 -7.50
C ILE A 127 -2.35 7.73 -8.77
N ARG A 128 -2.86 6.50 -8.90
CA ARG A 128 -3.71 6.11 -10.04
C ARG A 128 -4.96 6.99 -10.12
N GLU A 129 -5.63 7.24 -9.00
CA GLU A 129 -6.80 8.13 -8.97
C GLU A 129 -6.45 9.58 -9.33
N LEU A 130 -5.39 10.13 -8.73
CA LEU A 130 -4.98 11.52 -8.91
C LEU A 130 -4.60 11.82 -10.37
N LEU A 131 -3.82 10.93 -11.00
CA LEU A 131 -3.38 11.11 -12.39
C LEU A 131 -4.50 10.78 -13.40
N SER A 132 -5.43 9.87 -13.09
CA SER A 132 -6.59 9.59 -13.96
C SER A 132 -7.61 10.73 -13.98
N LYS A 133 -7.84 11.41 -12.84
CA LYS A 133 -8.74 12.59 -12.79
C LYS A 133 -8.19 13.74 -13.63
N LYS A 134 -6.87 13.89 -13.69
CA LYS A 134 -6.19 14.94 -14.45
C LYS A 134 -6.36 14.77 -15.97
N SER A 135 -6.31 13.55 -16.50
CA SER A 135 -6.47 13.32 -17.95
C SER A 135 -7.87 13.66 -18.46
N VAL A 136 -8.89 13.67 -17.59
CA VAL A 136 -10.27 14.00 -17.95
C VAL A 136 -10.49 15.52 -18.01
N GLN A 137 -9.79 16.30 -17.18
CA GLN A 137 -9.95 17.76 -17.12
C GLN A 137 -9.28 18.53 -18.27
N THR A 138 -8.46 17.89 -19.11
CA THR A 138 -7.73 18.57 -20.21
C THR A 138 -8.52 18.64 -21.52
N THR A 139 -9.83 18.37 -21.55
CA THR A 139 -10.62 18.29 -22.79
C THR A 139 -11.89 19.12 -22.81
N ASP A 140 -12.04 20.10 -21.92
CA ASP A 140 -13.24 20.96 -21.87
C ASP A 140 -12.86 22.42 -21.54
N GLU A 141 -11.92 22.97 -22.31
CA GLU A 141 -11.95 24.40 -22.64
C GLU A 141 -12.42 24.48 -24.09
N GLY A 142 -13.69 24.87 -24.26
CA GLY A 142 -14.29 25.12 -25.56
C GLY A 142 -13.54 26.25 -26.27
N ASP A 143 -12.67 25.87 -27.18
CA ASP A 143 -12.16 26.73 -28.25
C ASP A 143 -13.16 26.65 -29.41
N ASP A 144 -14.29 27.35 -29.25
CA ASP A 144 -15.17 27.68 -30.36
C ASP A 144 -14.47 28.74 -31.22
N ASN A 145 -13.67 28.28 -32.20
CA ASN A 145 -13.68 28.87 -33.53
C ASN A 145 -13.09 27.90 -34.57
N MET A 146 -14.00 27.05 -35.03
CA MET A 146 -14.04 26.50 -36.38
C MET A 146 -13.82 27.60 -37.44
N SER A 147 -12.74 27.53 -38.20
CA SER A 147 -12.77 27.95 -39.60
C SER A 147 -12.14 26.87 -40.46
N LEU A 148 -13.02 26.05 -41.01
CA LEU A 148 -12.75 25.16 -42.13
C LEU A 148 -12.26 26.01 -43.32
N GLU A 149 -11.04 25.74 -43.79
CA GLU A 149 -10.78 25.83 -45.23
C GLU A 149 -10.15 24.53 -45.72
N TYR A 150 -11.07 23.72 -46.23
CA TYR A 150 -10.88 22.72 -47.27
C TYR A 150 -10.14 23.34 -48.47
N SER A 151 -8.97 22.80 -48.80
CA SER A 151 -8.43 22.85 -50.16
C SER A 151 -7.83 21.49 -50.48
N GLY A 152 -8.61 20.68 -51.18
CA GLY A 152 -8.15 19.45 -51.79
C GLY A 152 -7.34 19.76 -53.05
N GLU A 153 -6.13 19.22 -53.13
CA GLU A 153 -5.43 19.03 -54.39
C GLU A 153 -5.00 17.56 -54.48
N ILE A 154 -5.49 16.92 -55.54
CA ILE A 154 -5.22 15.54 -55.91
C ILE A 154 -4.03 15.60 -56.88
N ILE A 155 -2.92 14.95 -56.54
CA ILE A 155 -1.92 14.55 -57.54
C ILE A 155 -1.74 13.05 -57.39
N ASP A 156 -2.29 12.35 -58.38
CA ASP A 156 -2.02 10.96 -58.71
C ASP A 156 -0.81 10.97 -59.67
N ASP A 157 0.19 10.14 -59.41
CA ASP A 157 1.06 9.48 -60.39
C ASP A 157 2.02 8.54 -59.64
N THR A 158 1.76 7.24 -59.64
CA THR A 158 2.24 6.26 -60.64
C THR A 158 3.68 5.77 -60.38
N LEU A 159 3.75 4.52 -59.86
CA LEU A 159 4.74 3.44 -60.08
C LEU A 159 6.24 3.73 -59.83
N ASP A 160 6.88 2.93 -58.97
CA ASP A 160 7.61 1.74 -59.42
C ASP A 160 7.97 0.83 -58.25
N GLY A 161 7.95 -0.48 -58.50
CA GLY A 161 8.21 -1.51 -57.51
C GLY A 161 9.70 -1.66 -57.23
N VAL A 162 10.00 -2.13 -56.02
CA VAL A 162 11.14 -3.01 -55.77
C VAL A 162 10.83 -3.80 -54.51
N ASP A 163 10.62 -5.09 -54.69
CA ASP A 163 10.69 -6.09 -53.63
C ASP A 163 12.15 -6.17 -53.17
N ILE A 164 12.40 -5.92 -51.89
CA ILE A 164 13.61 -6.42 -51.23
C ILE A 164 13.16 -7.27 -50.05
N ASP A 165 13.13 -8.57 -50.32
CA ASP A 165 13.31 -9.62 -49.33
C ASP A 165 14.63 -9.39 -48.62
N SER A 166 14.59 -9.33 -47.29
CA SER A 166 15.75 -9.63 -46.46
C SER A 166 15.26 -10.22 -45.15
N GLU A 167 15.12 -11.54 -45.16
CA GLU A 167 15.34 -12.39 -43.99
C GLU A 167 16.75 -12.11 -43.46
N ASP A 168 16.84 -11.64 -42.21
CA ASP A 168 18.05 -11.82 -41.41
C ASP A 168 17.62 -12.29 -40.02
N ASP A 169 17.80 -13.60 -39.88
CA ASP A 169 17.82 -14.43 -38.69
C ASP A 169 19.06 -14.07 -37.85
N LEU A 170 18.87 -13.64 -36.60
CA LEU A 170 19.94 -13.57 -35.60
C LEU A 170 19.41 -13.99 -34.21
N ASP A 171 19.52 -15.29 -33.99
CA ASP A 171 19.96 -16.00 -32.79
C ASP A 171 19.97 -15.25 -31.43
N ALA A 172 19.11 -15.78 -30.55
CA ALA A 172 19.43 -16.24 -29.21
C ALA A 172 20.61 -15.58 -28.46
N ILE A 173 20.29 -14.68 -27.53
CA ILE A 173 21.10 -14.49 -26.32
C ILE A 173 20.27 -14.97 -25.13
N THR A 174 20.49 -16.24 -24.80
CA THR A 174 20.29 -16.80 -23.48
C THR A 174 21.25 -16.13 -22.49
N SER A 175 20.73 -15.80 -21.30
CA SER A 175 21.38 -16.00 -19.99
C SER A 175 21.31 -14.75 -19.11
N GLY A 176 20.54 -14.86 -18.02
CA GLY A 176 20.54 -13.88 -16.94
C GLY A 176 19.46 -14.14 -15.88
N GLY A 177 19.18 -15.41 -15.58
CA GLY A 177 18.35 -15.76 -14.43
C GLY A 177 19.08 -15.35 -13.15
N TYR A 178 18.56 -14.36 -12.43
CA TYR A 178 18.98 -14.08 -11.07
C TYR A 178 18.33 -15.10 -10.15
N ASP A 179 19.02 -16.23 -10.01
CA ASP A 179 18.73 -17.26 -9.02
C ASP A 179 19.34 -16.83 -7.68
N ILE A 180 18.51 -16.39 -6.73
CA ILE A 180 18.91 -16.24 -5.33
C ILE A 180 18.23 -17.37 -4.56
N SER A 181 18.79 -18.56 -4.73
CA SER A 181 18.58 -19.69 -3.83
C SER A 181 19.92 -20.03 -3.19
N ARG A 182 20.20 -19.45 -2.00
CA ARG A 182 21.09 -20.08 -1.01
C ARG A 182 20.94 -19.52 0.41
N ASN A 183 20.31 -20.34 1.24
CA ASN A 183 20.65 -20.71 2.62
C ASN A 183 20.95 -19.60 3.65
N VAL A 184 19.99 -19.38 4.55
CA VAL A 184 20.28 -19.08 5.95
C VAL A 184 19.65 -20.19 6.79
N GLU A 185 20.51 -21.14 7.17
CA GLU A 185 20.24 -22.17 8.17
C GLU A 185 20.35 -21.50 9.55
N LEU A 186 19.22 -21.31 10.24
CA LEU A 186 19.22 -20.87 11.64
C LEU A 186 18.22 -21.71 12.45
N ASN A 187 18.82 -22.65 13.20
CA ASN A 187 18.40 -23.19 14.48
C ASN A 187 16.95 -23.69 14.64
N LYS A 188 16.79 -25.00 14.46
CA LYS A 188 15.75 -25.77 15.16
C LYS A 188 16.03 -25.76 16.66
N VAL A 189 15.39 -24.86 17.40
CA VAL A 189 15.24 -25.00 18.86
C VAL A 189 13.91 -25.74 19.11
N SER A 190 14.01 -26.79 19.94
CA SER A 190 12.92 -27.69 20.35
C SER A 190 11.66 -26.94 20.78
N GLU A 191 10.52 -27.37 20.23
CA GLU A 191 9.19 -26.76 20.35
C GLU A 191 8.38 -27.32 21.55
N GLU A 192 9.02 -28.06 22.47
CA GLU A 192 8.28 -28.89 23.44
C GLU A 192 8.26 -28.35 24.89
N ASP A 193 9.12 -27.39 25.24
CA ASP A 193 9.21 -26.91 26.64
C ASP A 193 8.47 -25.58 26.90
N ASN A 194 7.94 -24.90 25.87
CA ASN A 194 7.24 -23.61 26.05
C ASN A 194 5.71 -23.76 26.21
N LYS A 195 5.15 -24.95 25.94
CA LYS A 195 3.71 -25.17 25.88
C LYS A 195 3.05 -25.17 27.25
N THR A 196 3.79 -25.48 28.31
CA THR A 196 3.24 -25.68 29.67
C THR A 196 3.33 -24.42 30.54
N LEU A 197 4.19 -23.45 30.21
CA LEU A 197 4.34 -22.20 30.98
C LEU A 197 3.51 -21.03 30.42
N TYR A 198 3.10 -21.09 29.15
CA TYR A 198 2.39 -19.98 28.48
C TYR A 198 0.87 -20.01 28.63
N THR A 199 0.28 -21.11 29.10
CA THR A 199 -1.17 -21.22 29.34
C THR A 199 -1.60 -20.64 30.67
N GLN A 200 -0.75 -20.70 31.72
CA GLN A 200 -1.11 -20.17 33.05
C GLN A 200 -1.13 -18.63 33.08
N HIS A 201 -0.19 -17.97 32.40
CA HIS A 201 -0.08 -16.50 32.42
C HIS A 201 -1.24 -15.78 31.70
N ARG A 202 -1.97 -16.48 30.81
CA ARG A 202 -3.08 -15.91 30.03
C ARG A 202 -4.36 -15.72 30.83
N GLU A 203 -4.55 -16.46 31.91
CA GLU A 203 -5.77 -16.36 32.72
C GLU A 203 -5.65 -15.23 33.74
N ASP A 204 -4.50 -15.08 34.39
CA ASP A 204 -4.30 -14.08 35.44
C ASP A 204 -4.32 -12.63 34.92
N ASP A 205 -3.70 -12.38 33.76
CA ASP A 205 -3.65 -11.03 33.16
C ASP A 205 -5.01 -10.58 32.60
N VAL A 206 -5.77 -11.52 32.02
CA VAL A 206 -7.14 -11.26 31.53
C VAL A 206 -8.10 -11.06 32.72
N HIS A 207 -7.91 -11.81 33.81
CA HIS A 207 -8.73 -11.66 35.02
C HIS A 207 -8.41 -10.35 35.76
N ALA A 208 -7.14 -9.92 35.76
CA ALA A 208 -6.69 -8.64 36.31
C ALA A 208 -7.22 -7.45 35.50
N ALA A 209 -7.18 -7.53 34.16
CA ALA A 209 -7.72 -6.51 33.26
C ALA A 209 -9.26 -6.39 33.41
N LYS A 210 -10.01 -7.50 33.47
CA LYS A 210 -11.46 -7.49 33.73
C LYS A 210 -11.83 -6.91 35.10
N LYS A 211 -11.01 -7.15 36.13
CA LYS A 211 -11.24 -6.62 37.48
C LYS A 211 -11.01 -5.11 37.53
N ARG A 212 -10.00 -4.60 36.81
CA ARG A 212 -9.73 -3.15 36.69
C ARG A 212 -10.87 -2.42 35.97
N PHE A 213 -11.37 -3.01 34.88
CA PHE A 213 -12.51 -2.46 34.12
C PHE A 213 -13.82 -2.39 34.93
N ARG A 214 -14.14 -3.41 35.76
CA ARG A 214 -15.31 -3.36 36.66
C ARG A 214 -15.17 -2.32 37.77
N SER A 215 -13.95 -2.00 38.19
CA SER A 215 -13.70 -1.05 39.29
C SER A 215 -13.88 0.40 38.82
N GLU A 216 -13.47 0.70 37.59
CA GLU A 216 -13.57 2.04 36.99
C GLU A 216 -15.01 2.39 36.58
N GLN A 217 -15.81 1.42 36.13
CA GLN A 217 -17.24 1.63 35.81
C GLN A 217 -18.10 1.92 37.06
N VAL A 218 -17.79 1.33 38.21
CA VAL A 218 -18.53 1.60 39.47
C VAL A 218 -18.17 2.98 40.05
N ALA A 219 -16.95 3.47 39.81
CA ALA A 219 -16.51 4.80 40.23
C ALA A 219 -17.15 5.94 39.43
N ILE A 220 -17.54 5.68 38.17
CA ILE A 220 -18.21 6.66 37.29
C ILE A 220 -19.71 6.77 37.61
N ILE A 221 -20.31 5.74 38.22
CA ILE A 221 -21.75 5.72 38.56
C ILE A 221 -22.07 6.47 39.87
N TRP A 222 -21.07 6.84 40.68
CA TRP A 222 -21.25 7.55 41.96
C TRP A 222 -20.49 8.90 42.03
N ARG A 223 -20.41 9.64 40.93
CA ARG A 223 -19.87 11.00 40.91
C ARG A 223 -20.81 11.99 40.23
#